data_AF-A0A7W5QS86-F1
#
_entry.id   AF-A0A7W5QS86-F1
#
_cell.length_a   1.000
_cell.length_b   1.000
_cell.length_c   1.000
_cell.angle_alpha   90.00
_cell.angle_beta   90.00
_cell.angle_gamma   90.00
#
_symmetry.space_group_name_H-M   'P 1'
#
loop_
_entity.id
_entity.type
_entity.pdbx_description
1 polymer ?
#
loop_
_entity_poly.entity_id
_entity_poly.type
_entity_poly.pdbx_seq_one_letter_code
_entity_poly.pdbx_strand_id
1 'polypeptide(L)' 'MDDKSKTRILSVIERAPQWLHNDLAAKDPAARARAEESLAAMLVDAIDEGHKAAG' A
#
# COMPACT_ATOMS: atom_id res chain seq x y z
N MET A 1 15.51 2.27 -7.64
CA MET A 1 14.36 1.43 -7.28
C MET A 1 14.50 0.16 -8.09
N ASP A 2 14.79 -0.96 -7.43
CA ASP A 2 14.98 -2.25 -8.09
C ASP A 2 13.65 -2.83 -8.57
N ASP A 3 13.66 -3.60 -9.66
CA ASP A 3 12.45 -4.20 -10.24
C ASP A 3 11.67 -5.05 -9.22
N LYS A 4 12.38 -5.71 -8.29
CA LYS A 4 11.76 -6.48 -7.20
C LYS A 4 10.91 -5.61 -6.27
N SER A 5 11.34 -4.39 -5.96
CA SER A 5 10.59 -3.47 -5.09
C SER A 5 9.36 -2.94 -5.81
N LYS A 6 9.49 -2.65 -7.11
CA LYS A 6 8.35 -2.25 -7.95
C LYS A 6 7.28 -3.35 -8.04
N THR A 7 7.69 -4.61 -8.25
CA THR A 7 6.75 -5.75 -8.28
C THR A 7 6.00 -5.90 -6.96
N ARG A 8 6.68 -5.76 -5.81
CA ARG A 8 6.01 -5.85 -4.49
C ARG A 8 4.99 -4.74 -4.29
N ILE A 9 5.34 -3.50 -4.63
CA ILE A 9 4.42 -2.36 -4.54
C ILE A 9 3.17 -2.61 -5.39
N LEU A 10 3.35 -3.10 -6.63
CA LEU A 10 2.21 -3.45 -7.48
C LEU A 10 1.35 -4.56 -6.87
N SER A 11 1.95 -5.60 -6.30
CA SER A 11 1.20 -6.65 -5.61
C SER A 11 0.43 -6.16 -4.38
N VAL A 12 0.92 -5.14 -3.67
CA VAL A 12 0.16 -4.51 -2.57
C VAL A 12 -1.06 -3.77 -3.11
N ILE A 13 -0.90 -3.03 -4.20
CA ILE A 13 -2.00 -2.30 -4.85
C ILE A 13 -3.04 -3.27 -5.41
N GLU A 14 -2.63 -4.38 -6.02
CA GLU A 14 -3.53 -5.42 -6.51
C GLU A 14 -4.31 -6.13 -5.39
N ARG A 15 -3.71 -6.22 -4.19
CA ARG A 15 -4.31 -6.84 -3.01
C ARG A 15 -4.99 -5.84 -2.08
N ALA A 16 -5.03 -4.57 -2.46
CA ALA A 16 -5.66 -3.53 -1.67
C ALA A 16 -7.15 -3.86 -1.48
N PRO A 17 -7.69 -3.76 -0.25
CA PRO A 17 -9.09 -4.01 0.00
C PRO A 17 -10.00 -3.04 -0.75
N GLN A 18 -11.19 -3.48 -1.15
CA GLN A 18 -12.17 -2.62 -1.83
C GLN A 18 -12.55 -1.37 -1.01
N TRP A 19 -12.57 -1.46 0.32
CA TRP A 19 -12.83 -0.31 1.19
C TRP A 19 -11.75 0.78 1.05
N LEU A 20 -10.50 0.40 0.79
CA LEU A 20 -9.38 1.33 0.62
C LEU A 20 -9.57 2.16 -0.66
N HIS A 21 -9.98 1.51 -1.74
CA HIS A 21 -10.29 2.19 -3.00
C HIS A 21 -11.49 3.15 -2.84
N ASN A 22 -12.51 2.72 -2.11
CA ASN A 22 -13.70 3.55 -1.86
C ASN A 22 -13.36 4.79 -1.02
N ASP A 23 -12.55 4.63 0.02
CA ASP A 23 -12.13 5.73 0.90
C ASP A 23 -11.13 6.67 0.20
N LEU A 24 -10.23 6.16 -0.65
CA LEU A 24 -9.36 6.98 -1.50
C LEU A 24 -10.16 7.83 -2.51
N ALA A 25 -11.27 7.29 -3.02
CA ALA A 25 -12.17 7.98 -3.92
C ALA A 25 -13.21 8.86 -3.19
N ALA A 26 -13.26 8.82 -1.86
CA ALA A 26 -14.23 9.57 -1.09
C ALA A 26 -13.98 11.07 -1.17
N LYS A 27 -15.06 11.85 -1.18
CA LYS A 27 -15.01 13.32 -1.07
C LYS A 27 -14.69 13.80 0.34
N ASP A 28 -14.84 12.92 1.33
CA ASP A 28 -14.52 13.21 2.72
C ASP A 28 -12.99 13.17 2.93
N PRO A 29 -12.36 14.30 3.29
CA PRO A 29 -10.93 14.35 3.54
C PRO A 29 -10.47 13.40 4.64
N ALA A 30 -11.31 13.14 5.65
CA ALA A 30 -10.95 12.26 6.76
C ALA A 30 -10.90 10.79 6.33
N ALA A 31 -11.89 10.34 5.55
CA ALA A 31 -11.89 9.00 4.95
C ALA A 31 -10.68 8.80 4.02
N ARG A 32 -10.39 9.79 3.17
CA ARG A 32 -9.23 9.75 2.28
C ARG A 32 -7.91 9.67 3.05
N ALA A 33 -7.72 10.50 4.08
CA ALA A 33 -6.51 10.49 4.89
C ALA A 33 -6.28 9.12 5.55
N ARG A 34 -7.33 8.51 6.09
CA ARG A 34 -7.27 7.16 6.67
C ARG A 34 -6.84 6.11 5.65
N ALA A 35 -7.33 6.21 4.43
CA ALA A 35 -6.97 5.28 3.36
C ALA A 35 -5.52 5.49 2.90
N GLU A 36 -5.06 6.74 2.81
CA GLU A 36 -3.67 7.05 2.50
C GLU A 36 -2.70 6.52 3.59
N GLU A 37 -3.04 6.69 4.87
CA GLU A 37 -2.26 6.12 5.99
C GLU A 37 -2.21 4.60 5.96
N SER A 38 -3.36 3.95 5.70
CA SER A 38 -3.43 2.49 5.62
C SER A 38 -2.64 1.95 4.43
N LEU A 39 -2.72 2.63 3.27
CA LEU A 39 -1.93 2.28 2.10
C LEU A 39 -0.43 2.45 2.38
N ALA A 40 -0.03 3.53 3.05
CA ALA A 40 1.36 3.76 3.42
C ALA A 40 1.89 2.64 4.33
N ALA A 41 1.12 2.22 5.34
CA ALA A 41 1.49 1.10 6.21
C ALA A 41 1.68 -0.21 5.42
N MET A 42 0.74 -0.54 4.51
CA MET A 42 0.84 -1.73 3.67
C MET A 42 2.07 -1.72 2.74
N LEU A 43 2.43 -0.54 2.21
CA LEU A 43 3.60 -0.37 1.36
C LEU A 43 4.91 -0.50 2.17
N VAL A 44 4.96 0.09 3.36
CA VAL A 44 6.11 -0.06 4.28
C VAL A 44 6.31 -1.52 4.64
N ASP A 45 5.26 -2.22 5.05
CA ASP A 45 5.31 -3.64 5.38
C ASP A 45 5.83 -4.48 4.21
N ALA A 46 5.37 -4.23 2.98
CA ALA A 46 5.82 -4.98 1.81
C ALA A 46 7.28 -4.70 1.41
N ILE A 47 7.77 -3.49 1.68
CA ILE A 47 9.17 -3.12 1.48
C ILE A 47 10.03 -3.79 2.55
N ASP A 48 9.62 -3.75 3.82
CA ASP A 48 10.33 -4.35 4.95
C ASP A 48 10.38 -5.89 4.87
N GLU A 49 9.26 -6.54 4.51
CA GLU A 49 9.20 -7.98 4.22
C GLU A 49 10.20 -8.35 3.11
N GLY A 50 10.40 -7.43 2.16
CA GLY A 50 11.38 -7.59 1.10
C GLY A 50 12.83 -7.44 1.49
N HIS A 51 13.11 -6.61 2.49
CA HIS A 51 14.42 -6.58 3.12
C HIS A 51 14.67 -7.84 3.95
N LYS A 52 13.68 -8.31 4.72
CA LYS A 52 13.84 -9.51 5.56
C LYS A 52 14.04 -10.79 4.76
N ALA A 53 13.35 -10.94 3.62
CA ALA A 53 13.51 -12.11 2.75
C ALA A 53 14.83 -12.12 1.93
N ALA A 54 15.61 -11.03 1.95
CA ALA A 54 16.86 -10.88 1.23
C ALA A 54 18.11 -10.94 2.15
N GLY A 55 17.92 -11.11 3.46
CA GLY A 55 18.97 -11.23 4.48
C GLY A 55 19.25 -12.66 4.91
#